data_AF-A0A6G3ZDB7-F1
#
_entry.id   AF-A0A6G3ZDB7-F1
#
_cell.length_a   1.000
_cell.length_b   1.000
_cell.length_c   1.000
_cell.angle_alpha   90.00
_cell.angle_beta   90.00
_cell.angle_gamma   90.00
#
_symmetry.space_group_name_H-M   'P 1'
#
loop_
_entity.id
_entity.type
_entity.pdbx_description
1 polymer ?
#
loop_
_entity_poly.entity_id
_entity_poly.type
_entity_poly.pdbx_seq_one_letter_code
_entity_poly.pdbx_strand_id
1 'polypeptide(L)'
;MADPQALSAYIAETAARLKALTQRSQQDQWHFCLTSDPEPAILTRQDWQQWPLAPLNEREHIAWPRGRQPLWLYQQFAVPETLNEFSVEGLSLRLGLTWWADSAKIYVNGDCVQEGDLFDCFTRIVLSDCVTPGDTFTVALYLRSPGHDDGALVRSEVIYETTSTTFPEPGFVADELTVLKTYVEKLSPQRLPELAAAIAPLDWSTVSQQALFQVELTALRQRLLPLSDWIKQRQIVCVGHAHLDLAWLWPVEDTWQAAERTFQSVLSLQSIFPELTYTHSSPALFEWLETHRPKLFSQVVEAVEAGTWGTDAGLWV
;
A
#
# COMPACT_ATOMS: atom_id res chain seq x y z
N MET A 1 27.12 -14.96 26.20
CA MET A 1 26.16 -15.03 25.07
C MET A 1 25.31 -13.78 25.14
N ALA A 2 25.18 -13.03 24.05
CA ALA A 2 24.29 -11.86 24.03
C ALA A 2 22.85 -12.32 24.24
N ASP A 3 22.06 -11.50 24.94
CA ASP A 3 20.64 -11.77 25.22
C ASP A 3 19.84 -11.76 23.89
N PRO A 4 19.14 -12.85 23.53
CA PRO A 4 18.34 -12.91 22.31
C PRO A 4 17.30 -11.79 22.22
N GLN A 5 16.72 -11.35 23.34
CA GLN A 5 15.74 -10.27 23.33
C GLN A 5 16.38 -8.92 22.99
N ALA A 6 17.58 -8.65 23.53
CA ALA A 6 18.35 -7.46 23.18
C ALA A 6 18.78 -7.45 21.70
N LEU A 7 19.20 -8.60 21.17
CA LEU A 7 19.54 -8.74 19.74
C LEU A 7 18.33 -8.50 18.84
N SER A 8 17.18 -9.07 19.20
CA SER A 8 15.91 -8.87 18.50
C SER A 8 15.53 -7.39 18.45
N ALA A 9 15.59 -6.70 19.59
CA ALA A 9 15.31 -5.28 19.69
C ALA A 9 16.26 -4.44 18.82
N TYR A 10 17.56 -4.71 18.89
CA TYR A 10 18.57 -4.03 18.07
C TYR A 10 18.28 -4.13 16.55
N ILE A 11 17.90 -5.32 16.07
CA ILE A 11 17.58 -5.54 14.65
C ILE A 11 16.29 -4.78 14.28
N ALA A 12 15.27 -4.82 15.14
CA ALA A 12 14.02 -4.09 14.92
C ALA A 12 14.24 -2.56 14.91
N GLU A 13 15.04 -2.03 15.83
CA GLU A 13 15.39 -0.61 15.89
C GLU A 13 16.19 -0.18 14.65
N THR A 14 17.10 -1.02 14.17
CA THR A 14 17.84 -0.76 12.92
C THR A 14 16.89 -0.70 11.72
N ALA A 15 15.97 -1.67 11.60
CA ALA A 15 14.97 -1.65 10.54
C ALA A 15 14.06 -0.42 10.63
N ALA A 16 13.58 -0.07 11.83
CA ALA A 16 12.76 1.12 12.04
C ALA A 16 13.51 2.41 11.66
N ARG A 17 14.80 2.52 12.02
CA ARG A 17 15.64 3.66 11.66
C ARG A 17 15.85 3.78 10.15
N LEU A 18 16.12 2.67 9.46
CA LEU A 18 16.24 2.64 7.99
C LEU A 18 14.92 3.04 7.30
N LYS A 19 13.79 2.48 7.78
CA LYS A 19 12.46 2.82 7.28
C LYS A 19 12.16 4.32 7.43
N ALA A 20 12.51 4.88 8.59
CA ALA A 20 12.36 6.29 8.87
C ALA A 20 13.28 7.20 8.04
N LEU A 21 14.19 6.70 7.20
CA LEU A 21 14.94 7.54 6.23
C LEU A 21 14.16 7.79 4.95
N THR A 22 13.07 7.06 4.73
CA THR A 22 12.31 7.07 3.46
C THR A 22 10.81 7.13 3.67
N GLN A 23 10.33 6.98 4.90
CA GLN A 23 8.91 6.95 5.21
C GLN A 23 8.60 7.87 6.39
N ARG A 24 7.46 8.55 6.32
CA ARG A 24 7.01 9.46 7.39
C ARG A 24 5.49 9.46 7.47
N SER A 25 4.99 9.27 8.70
CA SER A 25 3.57 9.48 9.01
C SER A 25 3.18 10.94 8.75
N GLN A 26 2.01 11.13 8.17
CA GLN A 26 1.37 12.40 7.87
C GLN A 26 0.02 12.50 8.58
N GLN A 27 -0.20 11.64 9.57
CA GLN A 27 -1.47 11.45 10.24
C GLN A 27 -1.95 12.70 10.98
N ASP A 28 -1.03 13.49 11.54
CA ASP A 28 -1.30 14.67 12.37
C ASP A 28 -1.27 16.01 11.59
N GLN A 29 -1.05 15.96 10.27
CA GLN A 29 -0.86 17.16 9.43
C GLN A 29 -2.12 17.54 8.62
N TRP A 30 -3.17 16.73 8.67
CA TRP A 30 -4.39 16.97 7.90
C TRP A 30 -5.27 18.07 8.50
N HIS A 31 -5.67 19.02 7.67
CA HIS A 31 -6.73 19.98 8.00
C HIS A 31 -8.10 19.38 7.70
N PHE A 32 -9.12 19.63 8.53
CA PHE A 32 -10.42 18.97 8.37
C PHE A 32 -11.64 19.89 8.35
N CYS A 33 -12.68 19.45 7.64
CA CYS A 33 -13.99 20.06 7.64
C CYS A 33 -15.10 18.99 7.64
N LEU A 34 -16.08 19.12 8.54
CA LEU A 34 -17.28 18.29 8.60
C LEU A 34 -18.42 19.00 7.87
N THR A 35 -18.39 18.98 6.54
CA THR A 35 -19.41 19.64 5.69
C THR A 35 -19.92 18.69 4.62
N SER A 36 -21.18 18.88 4.21
CA SER A 36 -21.79 18.22 3.06
C SER A 36 -21.64 19.02 1.75
N ASP A 37 -20.78 20.05 1.72
CA ASP A 37 -20.53 20.84 0.51
C ASP A 37 -20.15 19.95 -0.68
N PRO A 38 -20.58 20.30 -1.90
CA PRO A 38 -20.28 19.51 -3.08
C PRO A 38 -18.78 19.51 -3.38
N GLU A 39 -18.26 18.36 -3.81
CA GLU A 39 -16.83 18.10 -4.10
C GLU A 39 -16.11 19.26 -4.83
N PRO A 40 -16.65 19.88 -5.91
CA PRO A 40 -15.93 20.91 -6.66
C PRO A 40 -15.63 22.19 -5.87
N ALA A 41 -16.48 22.54 -4.90
CA ALA A 41 -16.28 23.75 -4.11
C ALA A 41 -15.07 23.61 -3.18
N ILE A 42 -14.86 22.44 -2.59
CA ILE A 42 -13.74 22.19 -1.69
C ILE A 42 -12.42 22.02 -2.43
N LEU A 43 -12.43 21.37 -3.59
CA LEU A 43 -11.22 21.13 -4.39
C LEU A 43 -10.61 22.42 -4.96
N THR A 44 -11.38 23.51 -5.02
CA THR A 44 -10.94 24.81 -5.54
C THR A 44 -10.68 25.84 -4.44
N ARG A 45 -10.86 25.47 -3.16
CA ARG A 45 -10.66 26.36 -2.02
C ARG A 45 -9.18 26.69 -1.82
N GLN A 46 -8.91 27.98 -1.59
CA GLN A 46 -7.59 28.46 -1.18
C GLN A 46 -7.53 28.74 0.33
N ASP A 47 -8.65 28.65 1.04
CA ASP A 47 -8.79 28.94 2.47
C ASP A 47 -8.69 27.69 3.37
N TRP A 48 -8.34 26.52 2.81
CA TRP A 48 -8.25 25.25 3.56
C TRP A 48 -7.29 25.33 4.76
N GLN A 49 -6.28 26.20 4.71
CA GLN A 49 -5.34 26.43 5.82
C GLN A 49 -6.02 27.03 7.07
N GLN A 50 -7.22 27.61 6.92
CA GLN A 50 -8.02 28.13 8.03
C GLN A 50 -8.82 27.04 8.74
N TRP A 51 -8.93 25.84 8.15
CA TRP A 51 -9.56 24.71 8.80
C TRP A 51 -8.68 24.25 9.97
N PRO A 52 -9.26 23.77 11.08
CA PRO A 52 -8.47 23.20 12.17
C PRO A 52 -7.74 21.94 11.70
N LEU A 53 -6.61 21.63 12.36
CA LEU A 53 -5.97 20.32 12.24
C LEU A 53 -6.88 19.24 12.83
N ALA A 54 -6.90 18.08 12.16
CA ALA A 54 -7.68 16.93 12.57
C ALA A 54 -7.15 16.36 13.88
N PRO A 55 -7.98 16.23 14.93
CA PRO A 55 -7.54 15.64 16.18
C PRO A 55 -7.31 14.13 16.02
N LEU A 56 -6.28 13.62 16.71
CA LEU A 56 -6.01 12.20 16.80
C LEU A 56 -6.62 11.61 18.07
N ASN A 57 -7.14 10.38 17.98
CA ASN A 57 -7.57 9.61 19.15
C ASN A 57 -6.40 8.84 19.80
N GLU A 58 -6.67 8.04 20.83
CA GLU A 58 -5.66 7.24 21.54
C GLU A 58 -4.95 6.18 20.67
N ARG A 59 -5.53 5.85 19.50
CA ARG A 59 -4.93 4.95 18.50
C ARG A 59 -4.22 5.72 17.38
N GLU A 60 -4.05 7.03 17.55
CA GLU A 60 -3.49 7.94 16.55
C GLU A 60 -4.33 8.03 15.25
N HIS A 61 -5.61 7.63 15.28
CA HIS A 61 -6.48 7.78 14.11
C HIS A 61 -7.14 9.15 14.09
N ILE A 62 -7.41 9.68 12.89
CA ILE A 62 -8.38 10.77 12.72
C ILE A 62 -9.76 10.12 12.70
N ALA A 63 -10.48 10.19 13.82
CA ALA A 63 -11.80 9.58 13.97
C ALA A 63 -12.91 10.65 13.91
N TRP A 64 -14.07 10.28 13.34
CA TRP A 64 -15.24 11.14 13.31
C TRP A 64 -16.54 10.35 13.48
N PRO A 65 -17.63 10.98 13.98
CA PRO A 65 -18.84 10.25 14.34
C PRO A 65 -19.47 9.45 13.21
N ARG A 66 -20.05 8.31 13.56
CA ARG A 66 -20.87 7.47 12.69
C ARG A 66 -22.12 8.14 12.17
N GLY A 67 -22.79 7.45 11.26
CA GLY A 67 -24.09 7.86 10.72
C GLY A 67 -23.99 8.55 9.37
N ARG A 68 -23.06 8.10 8.51
CA ARG A 68 -22.86 8.64 7.16
C ARG A 68 -22.45 10.11 7.14
N GLN A 69 -21.67 10.51 8.14
CA GLN A 69 -21.17 11.87 8.25
C GLN A 69 -20.00 12.07 7.28
N PRO A 70 -20.04 13.11 6.43
CA PRO A 70 -18.93 13.45 5.55
C PRO A 70 -17.80 14.12 6.36
N LEU A 71 -16.58 13.75 6.01
CA LEU A 71 -15.34 14.36 6.47
C LEU A 71 -14.51 14.69 5.24
N TRP A 72 -14.10 15.96 5.15
CA TRP A 72 -13.06 16.38 4.24
C TRP A 72 -11.75 16.53 4.99
N LEU A 73 -10.69 15.94 4.46
CA LEU A 73 -9.32 16.18 4.88
C LEU A 73 -8.55 16.83 3.75
N TYR A 74 -7.74 17.83 4.06
CA TYR A 74 -6.98 18.58 3.09
C TYR A 74 -5.54 18.78 3.56
N GLN A 75 -4.60 18.62 2.65
CA GLN A 75 -3.18 18.79 2.92
C GLN A 75 -2.43 19.18 1.65
N GLN A 76 -1.36 19.95 1.82
CA GLN A 76 -0.34 20.13 0.80
C GLN A 76 0.95 19.43 1.24
N PHE A 77 1.38 18.46 0.45
CA PHE A 77 2.64 17.76 0.65
C PHE A 77 3.74 18.54 -0.07
N ALA A 78 4.74 19.00 0.68
CA ALA A 78 5.96 19.57 0.12
C ALA A 78 7.09 18.54 0.23
N VAL A 79 7.80 18.29 -0.87
CA VAL A 79 8.95 17.39 -0.88
C VAL A 79 10.11 18.06 -0.13
N PRO A 80 10.59 17.47 0.98
CA PRO A 80 11.73 18.02 1.70
C PRO A 80 13.04 17.74 0.96
N GLU A 81 14.11 18.47 1.28
CA GLU A 81 15.45 18.11 0.80
C GLU A 81 15.88 16.74 1.34
N THR A 82 15.61 16.50 2.62
CA THR A 82 15.99 15.26 3.30
C THR A 82 14.90 14.76 4.24
N LEU A 83 14.92 13.46 4.52
CA LEU A 83 14.13 12.81 5.54
C LEU A 83 15.10 12.09 6.49
N ASN A 84 15.22 12.60 7.71
CA ASN A 84 16.22 12.15 8.69
C ASN A 84 17.64 12.09 8.08
N GLU A 85 18.07 13.21 7.46
CA GLU A 85 19.37 13.41 6.80
C GLU A 85 19.54 12.68 5.45
N PHE A 86 18.68 11.72 5.09
CA PHE A 86 18.76 11.04 3.80
C PHE A 86 18.09 11.87 2.70
N SER A 87 18.80 12.10 1.59
CA SER A 87 18.22 12.80 0.43
C SER A 87 17.12 11.97 -0.22
N VAL A 88 15.98 12.61 -0.48
CA VAL A 88 14.84 12.01 -1.19
C VAL A 88 14.76 12.40 -2.65
N GLU A 89 15.65 13.29 -3.10
CA GLU A 89 15.73 13.73 -4.49
C GLU A 89 15.89 12.55 -5.44
N GLY A 90 15.12 12.56 -6.54
CA GLY A 90 15.14 11.53 -7.56
C GLY A 90 14.39 10.24 -7.21
N LEU A 91 13.84 10.12 -5.99
CA LEU A 91 12.98 8.99 -5.62
C LEU A 91 11.55 9.22 -6.10
N SER A 92 10.77 8.14 -6.21
CA SER A 92 9.33 8.25 -6.36
C SER A 92 8.69 8.57 -5.01
N LEU A 93 7.63 9.37 -5.02
CA LEU A 93 6.83 9.70 -3.84
C LEU A 93 5.45 9.04 -3.96
N ARG A 94 5.10 8.28 -2.93
CA ARG A 94 3.78 7.66 -2.79
C ARG A 94 3.08 8.09 -1.52
N LEU A 95 1.75 8.07 -1.57
CA LEU A 95 0.89 8.26 -0.41
C LEU A 95 0.16 6.95 -0.09
N GLY A 96 0.50 6.36 1.06
CA GLY A 96 -0.16 5.19 1.61
C GLY A 96 -1.28 5.61 2.56
N LEU A 97 -2.51 5.18 2.26
CA LEU A 97 -3.69 5.48 3.07
C LEU A 97 -4.37 4.19 3.54
N THR A 98 -4.98 4.24 4.71
CA THR A 98 -5.90 3.21 5.21
C THR A 98 -7.03 3.90 5.94
N TRP A 99 -8.27 3.52 5.64
CA TRP A 99 -9.45 4.14 6.22
C TRP A 99 -10.46 3.11 6.70
N TRP A 100 -11.43 3.60 7.45
CA TRP A 100 -12.65 2.93 7.83
C TRP A 100 -13.79 3.89 7.52
N ALA A 101 -14.35 3.75 6.32
CA ALA A 101 -15.35 4.65 5.74
C ALA A 101 -16.20 3.87 4.73
N ASP A 102 -17.51 4.15 4.65
CA ASP A 102 -18.38 3.52 3.64
C ASP A 102 -18.26 4.15 2.25
N SER A 103 -17.48 5.22 2.15
CA SER A 103 -17.03 5.81 0.90
C SER A 103 -15.76 6.62 1.17
N ALA A 104 -14.77 6.42 0.31
CA ALA A 104 -13.54 7.19 0.27
C ALA A 104 -13.27 7.63 -1.17
N LYS A 105 -12.90 8.90 -1.34
CA LYS A 105 -12.41 9.44 -2.61
C LYS A 105 -11.17 10.26 -2.36
N ILE A 106 -10.17 10.05 -3.19
CA ILE A 106 -8.85 10.64 -3.03
C ILE A 106 -8.58 11.50 -4.25
N TYR A 107 -8.27 12.76 -3.99
CA TYR A 107 -8.01 13.76 -5.02
C TYR A 107 -6.56 14.21 -4.93
N VAL A 108 -5.87 14.26 -6.06
CA VAL A 108 -4.52 14.81 -6.17
C VAL A 108 -4.57 15.93 -7.19
N ASN A 109 -4.17 17.13 -6.79
CA ASN A 109 -4.21 18.36 -7.59
C ASN A 109 -5.59 18.65 -8.21
N GLY A 110 -6.66 18.21 -7.55
CA GLY A 110 -8.05 18.42 -7.97
C GLY A 110 -8.67 17.24 -8.73
N ASP A 111 -7.85 16.30 -9.23
CA ASP A 111 -8.34 15.14 -9.97
C ASP A 111 -8.62 13.97 -9.03
N CYS A 112 -9.76 13.30 -9.19
CA CYS A 112 -10.06 12.08 -8.46
C CYS A 112 -9.20 10.93 -9.01
N VAL A 113 -8.26 10.44 -8.20
CA VAL A 113 -7.30 9.40 -8.63
C VAL A 113 -7.62 8.02 -8.09
N GLN A 114 -8.42 7.93 -7.03
CA GLN A 114 -8.80 6.67 -6.40
C GLN A 114 -10.13 6.83 -5.64
N GLU A 115 -10.96 5.79 -5.70
CA GLU A 115 -12.13 5.62 -4.83
C GLU A 115 -12.00 4.30 -4.06
N GLY A 116 -12.76 4.15 -2.98
CA GLY A 116 -12.90 2.90 -2.23
C GLY A 116 -13.94 3.00 -1.13
N ASP A 117 -14.04 1.98 -0.28
CA ASP A 117 -15.08 1.83 0.73
C ASP A 117 -14.60 0.99 1.94
N LEU A 118 -15.51 0.27 2.61
CA LEU A 118 -15.17 -0.58 3.76
C LEU A 118 -14.40 -1.85 3.39
N PHE A 119 -14.54 -2.29 2.14
CA PHE A 119 -13.91 -3.51 1.62
C PHE A 119 -12.68 -3.19 0.78
N ASP A 120 -12.67 -2.03 0.11
CA ASP A 120 -11.50 -1.43 -0.51
C ASP A 120 -10.99 -0.26 0.35
N CYS A 121 -10.35 -0.60 1.48
CA CYS A 121 -10.11 0.34 2.58
C CYS A 121 -8.64 0.80 2.72
N PHE A 122 -7.81 0.50 1.73
CA PHE A 122 -6.42 0.92 1.70
C PHE A 122 -6.01 1.29 0.27
N THR A 123 -5.06 2.22 0.15
CA THR A 123 -4.43 2.47 -1.15
C THR A 123 -2.98 2.87 -0.99
N ARG A 124 -2.26 2.86 -2.11
CA ARG A 124 -0.89 3.33 -2.24
C ARG A 124 -0.73 4.02 -3.59
N ILE A 125 -1.08 5.30 -3.64
CA ILE A 125 -1.07 6.07 -4.89
C ILE A 125 0.30 6.72 -5.13
N VAL A 126 0.65 6.90 -6.41
CA VAL A 126 1.84 7.66 -6.81
C VAL A 126 1.48 9.14 -6.84
N LEU A 127 2.24 9.97 -6.12
CA LEU A 127 2.17 11.42 -6.25
C LEU A 127 3.17 11.94 -7.30
N SER A 128 4.35 11.32 -7.37
CA SER A 128 5.34 11.57 -8.42
C SER A 128 6.25 10.35 -8.60
N ASP A 129 6.63 10.06 -9.85
CA ASP A 129 7.62 9.01 -10.16
C ASP A 129 9.06 9.43 -9.86
N CYS A 130 9.32 10.73 -9.78
CA CYS A 130 10.64 11.31 -9.52
C CYS A 130 10.46 12.70 -8.90
N VAL A 131 10.81 12.86 -7.63
CA VAL A 131 10.65 14.13 -6.92
C VAL A 131 11.90 15.00 -6.97
N THR A 132 11.67 16.31 -6.99
CA THR A 132 12.66 17.35 -6.72
C THR A 132 12.29 18.04 -5.40
N PRO A 133 13.26 18.33 -4.50
CA PRO A 133 12.98 19.12 -3.30
C PRO A 133 12.26 20.43 -3.63
N GLY A 134 11.17 20.71 -2.89
CA GLY A 134 10.29 21.86 -3.13
C GLY A 134 9.09 21.58 -4.04
N ASP A 135 9.01 20.42 -4.70
CA ASP A 135 7.79 19.98 -5.37
C ASP A 135 6.62 19.96 -4.38
N THR A 136 5.42 20.33 -4.85
CA THR A 136 4.22 20.35 -4.01
C THR A 136 3.06 19.59 -4.64
N PHE A 137 2.31 18.87 -3.81
CA PHE A 137 1.14 18.11 -4.20
C PHE A 137 -0.01 18.45 -3.26
N THR A 138 -1.11 18.93 -3.83
CA THR A 138 -2.32 19.18 -3.06
C THR A 138 -3.17 17.92 -3.04
N VAL A 139 -3.55 17.46 -1.86
CA VAL A 139 -4.36 16.25 -1.70
C VAL A 139 -5.58 16.55 -0.85
N ALA A 140 -6.73 16.10 -1.33
CA ALA A 140 -7.98 16.14 -0.59
C ALA A 140 -8.54 14.72 -0.46
N LEU A 141 -9.04 14.39 0.72
CA LEU A 141 -9.76 13.15 0.99
C LEU A 141 -11.20 13.51 1.30
N TYR A 142 -12.13 12.89 0.58
CA TYR A 142 -13.52 12.81 1.01
C TYR A 142 -13.74 11.44 1.64
N LEU A 143 -14.15 11.41 2.90
CA LEU A 143 -14.46 10.18 3.63
C LEU A 143 -15.88 10.29 4.19
N ARG A 144 -16.65 9.22 4.14
CA ARG A 144 -17.98 9.15 4.78
C ARG A 144 -18.00 8.03 5.82
N SER A 145 -18.33 8.36 7.06
CA SER A 145 -18.35 7.35 8.12
C SER A 145 -19.40 6.27 7.84
N PRO A 146 -19.20 5.03 8.30
CA PRO A 146 -20.24 4.02 8.22
C PRO A 146 -21.53 4.44 8.94
N GLY A 147 -22.65 3.83 8.56
CA GLY A 147 -23.90 4.03 9.29
C GLY A 147 -23.89 3.51 10.72
N HIS A 148 -23.11 2.46 10.98
CA HIS A 148 -23.16 1.69 12.23
C HIS A 148 -21.97 1.93 13.17
N ASP A 149 -20.87 2.48 12.67
CA ASP A 149 -19.62 2.66 13.41
C ASP A 149 -18.94 3.98 13.05
N ASP A 150 -18.11 4.50 13.95
CA ASP A 150 -17.41 5.77 13.75
C ASP A 150 -16.43 5.63 12.59
N GLY A 151 -16.28 6.68 11.79
CA GLY A 151 -15.31 6.69 10.69
C GLY A 151 -13.88 6.90 11.20
N ALA A 152 -12.88 6.41 10.47
CA ALA A 152 -11.48 6.69 10.78
C ALA A 152 -10.60 6.78 9.53
N LEU A 153 -9.67 7.74 9.50
CA LEU A 153 -8.45 7.61 8.71
C LEU A 153 -7.43 6.96 9.64
N VAL A 154 -7.17 5.69 9.37
CA VAL A 154 -6.37 4.78 10.20
C VAL A 154 -4.88 4.99 9.97
N ARG A 155 -4.48 5.25 8.73
CA ARG A 155 -3.09 5.50 8.37
C ARG A 155 -2.98 6.51 7.24
N SER A 156 -2.04 7.43 7.36
CA SER A 156 -1.57 8.31 6.31
C SER A 156 -0.05 8.41 6.37
N GLU A 157 0.64 7.95 5.33
CA GLU A 157 2.10 7.89 5.29
C GLU A 157 2.62 8.27 3.89
N VAL A 158 3.68 9.08 3.86
CA VAL A 158 4.47 9.27 2.63
C VAL A 158 5.60 8.27 2.58
N ILE A 159 5.83 7.72 1.39
CA ILE A 159 6.84 6.70 1.14
C ILE A 159 7.67 7.16 -0.07
N TYR A 160 8.96 7.39 0.15
CA TYR A 160 9.94 7.66 -0.87
C TYR A 160 10.65 6.36 -1.25
N GLU A 161 10.53 5.92 -2.50
CA GLU A 161 11.12 4.65 -2.92
C GLU A 161 11.82 4.77 -4.28
N THR A 162 12.84 3.94 -4.50
CA THR A 162 13.45 3.85 -5.82
C THR A 162 12.64 2.91 -6.72
N THR A 163 12.58 3.23 -8.01
CA THR A 163 12.07 2.31 -9.03
C THR A 163 13.18 1.38 -9.54
N SER A 164 14.43 1.60 -9.14
CA SER A 164 15.58 0.79 -9.54
C SER A 164 15.75 -0.45 -8.66
N THR A 165 15.87 -1.62 -9.28
CA THR A 165 16.22 -2.86 -8.56
C THR A 165 17.70 -2.97 -8.21
N THR A 166 18.54 -2.05 -8.72
CA THR A 166 20.00 -2.12 -8.57
C THR A 166 20.48 -1.43 -7.30
N PHE A 167 19.82 -0.33 -6.90
CA PHE A 167 20.23 0.52 -5.79
C PHE A 167 19.06 0.65 -4.81
N PRO A 168 18.92 -0.29 -3.85
CA PRO A 168 17.81 -0.26 -2.91
C PRO A 168 17.92 0.97 -2.02
N GLU A 169 16.80 1.64 -1.79
CA GLU A 169 16.72 2.69 -0.78
C GLU A 169 16.63 2.09 0.64
N PRO A 170 16.86 2.89 1.68
CA PRO A 170 16.83 2.42 3.06
C PRO A 170 15.55 1.67 3.47
N GLY A 171 14.38 2.12 2.98
CA GLY A 171 13.08 1.51 3.27
C GLY A 171 13.00 0.06 2.81
N PHE A 172 13.40 -0.24 1.58
CA PHE A 172 13.48 -1.61 1.08
C PHE A 172 14.37 -2.51 1.93
N VAL A 173 15.55 -2.02 2.35
CA VAL A 173 16.47 -2.80 3.21
C VAL A 173 15.88 -3.02 4.60
N ALA A 174 15.09 -2.07 5.12
CA ALA A 174 14.35 -2.25 6.36
C ALA A 174 13.33 -3.40 6.29
N ASP A 175 12.64 -3.54 5.16
CA ASP A 175 11.70 -4.63 4.93
C ASP A 175 12.43 -5.98 4.81
N GLU A 176 13.55 -6.04 4.08
CA GLU A 176 14.42 -7.23 4.03
C GLU A 176 14.88 -7.67 5.43
N LEU A 177 15.29 -6.71 6.28
CA LEU A 177 15.68 -6.98 7.66
C LEU A 177 14.51 -7.47 8.51
N THR A 178 13.33 -6.88 8.35
CA THR A 178 12.11 -7.26 9.11
C THR A 178 11.70 -8.70 8.78
N VAL A 179 11.73 -9.05 7.49
CA VAL A 179 11.49 -10.41 7.02
C VAL A 179 12.54 -11.35 7.61
N LEU A 180 13.84 -11.09 7.40
CA LEU A 180 14.91 -11.96 7.88
C LEU A 180 14.86 -12.15 9.40
N LYS A 181 14.65 -11.08 10.17
CA LYS A 181 14.45 -11.15 11.63
C LYS A 181 13.32 -12.10 11.99
N THR A 182 12.15 -11.92 11.39
CA THR A 182 10.96 -12.75 11.67
C THR A 182 11.23 -14.23 11.40
N TYR A 183 11.91 -14.55 10.29
CA TYR A 183 12.26 -15.92 9.94
C TYR A 183 13.33 -16.50 10.87
N VAL A 184 14.40 -15.76 11.16
CA VAL A 184 15.47 -16.19 12.06
C VAL A 184 14.91 -16.45 13.46
N GLU A 185 14.09 -15.56 13.99
CA GLU A 185 13.46 -15.72 15.31
C GLU A 185 12.52 -16.92 15.40
N LYS A 186 11.78 -17.21 14.33
CA LYS A 186 10.81 -18.32 14.34
C LYS A 186 11.44 -19.66 14.01
N LEU A 187 12.40 -19.72 13.10
CA LEU A 187 12.87 -20.96 12.49
C LEU A 187 14.33 -21.28 12.81
N SER A 188 15.16 -20.31 13.18
CA SER A 188 16.58 -20.53 13.49
C SER A 188 17.13 -19.53 14.52
N PRO A 189 16.57 -19.48 15.75
CA PRO A 189 16.92 -18.44 16.74
C PRO A 189 18.41 -18.37 17.06
N GLN A 190 19.12 -19.50 16.95
CA GLN A 190 20.57 -19.59 17.13
C GLN A 190 21.38 -18.73 16.17
N ARG A 191 20.81 -18.31 15.02
CA ARG A 191 21.44 -17.43 14.03
C ARG A 191 21.17 -15.93 14.28
N LEU A 192 20.41 -15.58 15.31
CA LEU A 192 20.16 -14.17 15.66
C LEU A 192 21.45 -13.37 15.91
N PRO A 193 22.49 -13.92 16.57
CA PRO A 193 23.78 -13.25 16.68
C PRO A 193 24.48 -13.02 15.33
N GLU A 194 24.34 -13.93 14.36
CA GLU A 194 24.89 -13.77 13.01
C GLU A 194 24.19 -12.61 12.27
N LEU A 195 22.87 -12.52 12.39
CA LEU A 195 22.09 -11.43 11.80
C LEU A 195 22.47 -10.07 12.40
N ALA A 196 22.58 -9.98 13.73
CA ALA A 196 23.04 -8.76 14.38
C ALA A 196 24.49 -8.40 13.98
N ALA A 197 25.38 -9.39 13.86
CA ALA A 197 26.76 -9.17 13.42
C ALA A 197 26.86 -8.72 11.95
N ALA A 198 25.93 -9.13 11.08
CA ALA A 198 25.87 -8.65 9.70
C ALA A 198 25.46 -7.17 9.60
N ILE A 199 24.65 -6.69 10.55
CA ILE A 199 24.17 -5.30 10.62
C ILE A 199 25.20 -4.37 11.26
N ALA A 200 25.92 -4.84 12.28
CA ALA A 200 26.83 -4.03 13.09
C ALA A 200 27.84 -3.14 12.31
N PRO A 201 28.37 -3.55 11.14
CA PRO A 201 29.28 -2.71 10.36
C PRO A 201 28.64 -1.53 9.62
N LEU A 202 27.30 -1.42 9.59
CA LEU A 202 26.60 -0.35 8.87
C LEU A 202 26.99 1.03 9.42
N ASP A 203 27.66 1.84 8.61
CA ASP A 203 28.10 3.18 9.01
C ASP A 203 27.02 4.24 8.80
N TRP A 204 26.32 4.57 9.89
CA TRP A 204 25.29 5.60 9.92
C TRP A 204 25.79 7.03 9.71
N SER A 205 27.09 7.30 9.82
CA SER A 205 27.62 8.65 9.57
C SER A 205 27.56 9.06 8.09
N THR A 206 27.34 8.09 7.21
CA THR A 206 27.27 8.31 5.76
C THR A 206 25.86 8.61 5.23
N VAL A 207 24.82 8.62 6.08
CA VAL A 207 23.40 8.80 5.68
C VAL A 207 23.17 10.06 4.84
N SER A 208 23.82 11.17 5.20
CA SER A 208 23.73 12.44 4.47
C SER A 208 24.42 12.45 3.10
N GLN A 209 25.21 11.42 2.80
CA GLN A 209 25.94 11.24 1.56
C GLN A 209 25.34 10.05 0.80
N GLN A 210 24.23 10.28 0.09
CA GLN A 210 23.41 9.24 -0.53
C GLN A 210 24.21 8.17 -1.30
N ALA A 211 25.19 8.56 -2.11
CA ALA A 211 26.03 7.62 -2.85
C ALA A 211 26.88 6.70 -1.94
N LEU A 212 27.43 7.23 -0.85
CA LEU A 212 28.18 6.42 0.12
C LEU A 212 27.25 5.52 0.92
N PHE A 213 26.10 6.04 1.35
CA PHE A 213 25.14 5.22 2.09
C PHE A 213 24.56 4.08 1.24
N GLN A 214 24.35 4.30 -0.06
CA GLN A 214 23.98 3.23 -1.00
C GLN A 214 25.03 2.12 -1.09
N VAL A 215 26.32 2.46 -1.03
CA VAL A 215 27.42 1.47 -0.94
C VAL A 215 27.32 0.68 0.36
N GLU A 216 27.07 1.35 1.48
CA GLU A 216 26.85 0.71 2.80
C GLU A 216 25.65 -0.24 2.81
N LEU A 217 24.51 0.18 2.25
CA LEU A 217 23.32 -0.66 2.10
C LEU A 217 23.59 -1.88 1.22
N THR A 218 24.30 -1.68 0.11
CA THR A 218 24.70 -2.79 -0.77
C THR A 218 25.60 -3.78 -0.04
N ALA A 219 26.59 -3.30 0.71
CA ALA A 219 27.47 -4.13 1.50
C ALA A 219 26.71 -4.88 2.62
N LEU A 220 25.75 -4.22 3.28
CA LEU A 220 24.85 -4.86 4.24
C LEU A 220 24.09 -6.01 3.60
N ARG A 221 23.42 -5.78 2.47
CA ARG A 221 22.69 -6.83 1.76
C ARG A 221 23.57 -8.03 1.41
N GLN A 222 24.80 -7.80 0.95
CA GLN A 222 25.75 -8.88 0.68
C GLN A 222 26.06 -9.72 1.93
N ARG A 223 26.20 -9.08 3.11
CA ARG A 223 26.37 -9.79 4.39
C ARG A 223 25.11 -10.55 4.83
N LEU A 224 23.92 -10.09 4.43
CA LEU A 224 22.65 -10.74 4.74
C LEU A 224 22.34 -11.95 3.84
N LEU A 225 22.88 -12.00 2.61
CA LEU A 225 22.57 -13.07 1.64
C LEU A 225 22.73 -14.50 2.21
N PRO A 226 23.79 -14.85 2.95
CA PRO A 226 23.94 -16.20 3.53
C PRO A 226 22.92 -16.57 4.61
N LEU A 227 22.18 -15.58 5.14
CA LEU A 227 21.08 -15.81 6.09
C LEU A 227 19.77 -16.14 5.37
N SER A 228 19.70 -15.87 4.05
CA SER A 228 18.49 -16.04 3.23
C SER A 228 18.41 -17.37 2.46
N ASP A 229 19.44 -18.24 2.50
CA ASP A 229 19.49 -19.47 1.70
C ASP A 229 18.28 -20.38 1.92
N TRP A 230 17.82 -20.50 3.16
CA TRP A 230 16.60 -21.22 3.47
C TRP A 230 15.36 -20.55 2.83
N ILE A 231 15.24 -19.23 2.83
CA ILE A 231 14.10 -18.54 2.22
C ILE A 231 14.10 -18.78 0.70
N LYS A 232 15.27 -18.72 0.06
CA LYS A 232 15.44 -18.90 -1.40
C LYS A 232 15.13 -20.31 -1.90
N GLN A 233 15.10 -21.30 -1.03
CA GLN A 233 14.68 -22.67 -1.35
C GLN A 233 13.15 -22.85 -1.35
N ARG A 234 12.39 -21.79 -1.04
CA ARG A 234 10.92 -21.80 -1.07
C ARG A 234 10.44 -21.00 -2.26
N GLN A 235 9.28 -21.39 -2.76
CA GLN A 235 8.56 -20.65 -3.79
C GLN A 235 7.26 -20.15 -3.19
N ILE A 236 6.99 -18.86 -3.35
CA ILE A 236 5.67 -18.27 -3.12
C ILE A 236 5.04 -18.12 -4.50
N VAL A 237 3.86 -18.71 -4.68
CA VAL A 237 3.05 -18.53 -5.89
C VAL A 237 1.90 -17.63 -5.50
N CYS A 238 1.82 -16.48 -6.17
CA CYS A 238 0.72 -15.53 -5.99
C CYS A 238 -0.25 -15.69 -7.16
N VAL A 239 -1.54 -15.82 -6.85
CA VAL A 239 -2.62 -15.89 -7.84
C VAL A 239 -3.68 -14.87 -7.43
N GLY A 240 -4.13 -14.06 -8.38
CA GLY A 240 -5.24 -13.14 -8.18
C GLY A 240 -6.56 -13.90 -8.05
N HIS A 241 -7.41 -13.48 -7.14
CA HIS A 241 -8.74 -14.06 -6.98
C HIS A 241 -9.72 -12.99 -6.51
N ALA A 242 -10.96 -13.05 -6.98
CA ALA A 242 -12.06 -12.27 -6.45
C ALA A 242 -13.17 -13.22 -6.04
N HIS A 243 -13.40 -13.31 -4.72
CA HIS A 243 -14.49 -14.07 -4.14
C HIS A 243 -15.78 -13.27 -4.32
N LEU A 244 -16.78 -13.87 -4.97
CA LEU A 244 -18.07 -13.24 -5.24
C LEU A 244 -19.20 -14.13 -4.76
N ASP A 245 -19.79 -13.80 -3.61
CA ASP A 245 -20.99 -14.49 -3.14
C ASP A 245 -22.16 -14.16 -4.08
N LEU A 246 -22.81 -15.19 -4.66
CA LEU A 246 -23.93 -14.99 -5.59
C LEU A 246 -25.06 -14.17 -4.96
N ALA A 247 -25.37 -14.41 -3.69
CA ALA A 247 -26.29 -13.59 -2.91
C ALA A 247 -25.81 -13.54 -1.45
N TRP A 248 -25.69 -12.33 -0.90
CA TRP A 248 -25.29 -12.13 0.51
C TRP A 248 -26.05 -10.96 1.13
N LEU A 249 -25.39 -9.81 1.34
CA LEU A 249 -26.03 -8.57 1.78
C LEU A 249 -26.67 -7.78 0.63
N TRP A 250 -26.52 -8.29 -0.59
CA TRP A 250 -27.02 -7.72 -1.83
C TRP A 250 -27.72 -8.81 -2.66
N PRO A 251 -28.64 -8.40 -3.56
CA PRO A 251 -29.31 -9.31 -4.49
C PRO A 251 -28.36 -9.80 -5.59
N VAL A 252 -28.78 -10.85 -6.30
CA VAL A 252 -27.98 -11.51 -7.34
C VAL A 252 -27.61 -10.58 -8.49
N GLU A 253 -28.50 -9.64 -8.83
CA GLU A 253 -28.31 -8.66 -9.88
C GLU A 253 -27.10 -7.74 -9.61
N ASP A 254 -26.80 -7.47 -8.34
CA ASP A 254 -25.64 -6.67 -7.95
C ASP A 254 -24.35 -7.50 -8.08
N THR A 255 -24.38 -8.79 -7.72
CA THR A 255 -23.27 -9.71 -7.95
C THR A 255 -22.96 -9.86 -9.45
N TRP A 256 -23.99 -9.94 -10.29
CA TRP A 256 -23.79 -9.97 -11.75
C TRP A 256 -23.03 -8.74 -12.26
N GLN A 257 -23.40 -7.54 -11.80
CA GLN A 257 -22.70 -6.30 -12.15
C GLN A 257 -21.28 -6.28 -11.58
N ALA A 258 -21.06 -6.81 -10.38
CA ALA A 258 -19.73 -6.96 -9.79
C ALA A 258 -18.85 -7.93 -10.58
N ALA A 259 -19.39 -9.08 -10.99
CA ALA A 259 -18.69 -10.09 -11.78
C ALA A 259 -18.27 -9.52 -13.14
N GLU A 260 -19.18 -8.86 -13.86
CA GLU A 260 -18.87 -8.24 -15.15
C GLU A 260 -17.71 -7.23 -15.03
N ARG A 261 -17.80 -6.30 -14.05
CA ARG A 261 -16.73 -5.30 -13.81
C ARG A 261 -15.41 -5.95 -13.38
N THR A 262 -15.47 -6.97 -12.53
CA THR A 262 -14.30 -7.70 -12.03
C THR A 262 -13.55 -8.36 -13.19
N PHE A 263 -14.26 -9.08 -14.05
CA PHE A 263 -13.63 -9.82 -15.15
C PHE A 263 -13.06 -8.87 -16.21
N GLN A 264 -13.76 -7.78 -16.54
CA GLN A 264 -13.21 -6.73 -17.40
C GLN A 264 -11.95 -6.09 -16.81
N SER A 265 -11.96 -5.82 -15.50
CA SER A 265 -10.81 -5.26 -14.79
C SER A 265 -9.61 -6.19 -14.85
N VAL A 266 -9.78 -7.48 -14.54
CA VAL A 266 -8.71 -8.49 -14.61
C VAL A 266 -8.11 -8.57 -16.02
N LEU A 267 -8.93 -8.68 -17.06
CA LEU A 267 -8.45 -8.74 -18.44
C LEU A 267 -7.69 -7.46 -18.84
N SER A 268 -8.18 -6.30 -18.40
CA SER A 268 -7.50 -5.01 -18.63
C SER A 268 -6.15 -4.97 -17.91
N LEU A 269 -6.09 -5.42 -16.67
CA LEU A 269 -4.84 -5.51 -15.90
C LEU A 269 -3.86 -6.48 -16.55
N GLN A 270 -4.32 -7.62 -17.06
CA GLN A 270 -3.47 -8.59 -17.79
C GLN A 270 -2.85 -8.00 -19.07
N SER A 271 -3.51 -7.03 -19.71
CA SER A 271 -2.93 -6.34 -20.86
C SER A 271 -1.77 -5.40 -20.49
N ILE A 272 -1.76 -4.90 -19.25
CA ILE A 272 -0.72 -4.01 -18.71
C ILE A 272 0.37 -4.81 -17.98
N PHE A 273 -0.03 -5.89 -17.31
CA PHE A 273 0.79 -6.80 -16.51
C PHE A 273 0.60 -8.24 -16.99
N PRO A 274 1.28 -8.67 -18.07
CA PRO A 274 1.11 -10.00 -18.66
C PRO A 274 1.40 -11.17 -17.72
N GLU A 275 2.14 -10.93 -16.64
CA GLU A 275 2.45 -11.89 -15.58
C GLU A 275 1.30 -12.12 -14.58
N LEU A 276 0.26 -11.27 -14.60
CA LEU A 276 -0.90 -11.41 -13.71
C LEU A 276 -1.68 -12.69 -14.03
N THR A 277 -1.62 -13.65 -13.11
CA THR A 277 -2.52 -14.81 -13.14
C THR A 277 -3.72 -14.57 -12.26
N TYR A 278 -4.90 -14.95 -12.74
CA TYR A 278 -6.16 -14.83 -12.01
C TYR A 278 -6.91 -16.17 -12.02
N THR A 279 -7.71 -16.43 -11.00
CA THR A 279 -8.60 -17.59 -10.97
C THR A 279 -9.96 -17.24 -10.42
N HIS A 280 -11.00 -17.92 -10.91
CA HIS A 280 -12.36 -17.78 -10.42
C HIS A 280 -13.04 -19.13 -10.22
N SER A 281 -13.93 -19.20 -9.23
CA SER A 281 -14.44 -20.46 -8.68
C SER A 281 -15.81 -20.89 -9.18
N SER A 282 -16.68 -19.96 -9.60
CA SER A 282 -18.12 -20.20 -9.73
C SER A 282 -18.57 -20.26 -11.20
N PRO A 283 -18.83 -21.46 -11.78
CA PRO A 283 -19.29 -21.63 -13.15
C PRO A 283 -20.61 -20.94 -13.47
N ALA A 284 -21.49 -20.70 -12.50
CA ALA A 284 -22.72 -19.93 -12.71
C ALA A 284 -22.44 -18.55 -13.33
N LEU A 285 -21.37 -17.86 -12.89
CA LEU A 285 -21.00 -16.55 -13.44
C LEU A 285 -20.45 -16.66 -14.87
N PHE A 286 -19.77 -17.76 -15.22
CA PHE A 286 -19.34 -18.03 -16.58
C PHE A 286 -20.52 -18.30 -17.53
N GLU A 287 -21.52 -19.08 -17.09
CA GLU A 287 -22.75 -19.30 -17.87
C GLU A 287 -23.48 -17.97 -18.14
N TRP A 288 -23.56 -17.10 -17.12
CA TRP A 288 -24.18 -15.79 -17.27
C TRP A 288 -23.39 -14.89 -18.23
N LEU A 289 -22.05 -14.93 -18.20
CA LEU A 289 -21.21 -14.24 -19.19
C LEU A 289 -21.46 -14.77 -20.60
N GLU A 290 -21.45 -16.09 -20.80
CA GLU A 290 -21.67 -16.70 -22.10
C GLU A 290 -23.01 -16.25 -22.70
N THR A 291 -24.05 -16.20 -21.85
CA THR A 291 -25.41 -15.83 -22.24
C THR A 291 -25.56 -14.33 -22.49
N HIS A 292 -25.06 -13.49 -21.59
CA HIS A 292 -25.39 -12.05 -21.55
C HIS A 292 -24.26 -11.13 -22.04
N ARG A 293 -23.02 -11.62 -22.08
CA ARG A 293 -21.81 -10.89 -22.48
C ARG A 293 -20.86 -11.79 -23.29
N PRO A 294 -21.29 -12.34 -24.44
CA PRO A 294 -20.53 -13.35 -25.17
C PRO A 294 -19.13 -12.88 -25.63
N LYS A 295 -18.96 -11.59 -25.89
CA LYS A 295 -17.64 -11.01 -26.21
C LYS A 295 -16.68 -11.02 -25.01
N LEU A 296 -17.18 -10.72 -23.82
CA LEU A 296 -16.37 -10.79 -22.60
C LEU A 296 -16.03 -12.24 -22.27
N PHE A 297 -17.00 -13.14 -22.44
CA PHE A 297 -16.78 -14.59 -22.29
C PHE A 297 -15.69 -15.10 -23.23
N SER A 298 -15.68 -14.72 -24.51
CA SER A 298 -14.62 -15.15 -25.43
C SER A 298 -13.23 -14.66 -25.00
N GLN A 299 -13.13 -13.44 -24.45
CA GLN A 299 -11.86 -12.94 -23.90
C GLN A 299 -11.40 -13.72 -22.67
N VAL A 300 -12.34 -14.16 -21.82
CA VAL A 300 -12.02 -15.05 -20.69
C VAL A 300 -11.52 -16.40 -21.21
N VAL A 301 -12.15 -16.98 -22.23
CA VAL A 301 -11.69 -18.24 -22.87
C VAL A 301 -10.28 -18.07 -23.44
N GLU A 302 -10.01 -16.99 -24.16
CA GLU A 302 -8.66 -16.67 -24.67
C GLU A 302 -7.62 -16.58 -23.54
N ALA A 303 -7.97 -15.95 -22.41
CA ALA A 303 -7.10 -15.86 -21.24
C ALA A 303 -6.87 -17.22 -20.55
N VAL A 304 -7.87 -18.10 -20.54
CA VAL A 304 -7.74 -19.48 -20.06
C VAL A 304 -6.80 -20.28 -20.96
N GLU A 305 -6.96 -20.19 -22.28
CA GLU A 305 -6.07 -20.85 -23.25
C GLU A 305 -4.63 -20.32 -23.17
N ALA A 306 -4.46 -19.03 -22.86
CA ALA A 306 -3.16 -18.41 -22.63
C ALA A 306 -2.51 -18.78 -21.28
N GLY A 307 -3.25 -19.44 -20.38
CA GLY A 307 -2.77 -19.82 -19.04
C GLY A 307 -2.66 -18.66 -18.05
N THR A 308 -3.21 -17.48 -18.38
CA THR A 308 -3.28 -16.33 -17.47
C THR A 308 -4.55 -16.35 -16.62
N TRP A 309 -5.53 -17.21 -16.96
CA TRP A 309 -6.77 -17.39 -16.22
C TRP A 309 -7.03 -18.86 -15.84
N GLY A 310 -7.28 -19.12 -14.57
CA GLY A 310 -7.66 -20.42 -14.01
C GLY A 310 -9.16 -20.54 -13.74
N THR A 311 -9.68 -21.77 -13.86
CA THR A 311 -11.06 -22.12 -13.48
C THR A 311 -11.01 -23.13 -12.33
N ASP A 312 -10.81 -22.64 -11.12
CA ASP A 312 -10.66 -23.49 -9.93
C ASP A 312 -11.99 -23.87 -9.30
N ALA A 313 -11.96 -24.79 -8.33
CA ALA A 313 -13.10 -25.40 -7.62
C ALA A 313 -14.08 -26.22 -8.49
N GLY A 314 -14.66 -25.64 -9.54
CA GLY A 314 -15.59 -26.32 -10.46
C GLY A 314 -16.96 -26.68 -9.83
N LEU A 315 -17.30 -26.07 -8.69
CA LEU A 315 -18.61 -26.20 -8.05
C LEU A 315 -19.52 -25.08 -8.56
N TRP A 316 -20.80 -25.39 -8.87
CA TRP A 316 -21.72 -24.44 -9.50
C TRP A 316 -21.77 -23.05 -8.85
N VAL A 317 -21.71 -23.01 -7.52
CA VAL A 317 -21.62 -21.80 -6.67
C VAL A 317 -20.35 -21.89 -5.85
#